data_AF-A0A851VYJ6-F1
#
_entry.id   AF-A0A851VYJ6-F1
#
_cell.length_a   1.000
_cell.length_b   1.000
_cell.length_c   1.000
_cell.angle_alpha   90.00
_cell.angle_beta   90.00
_cell.angle_gamma   90.00
#
_symmetry.space_group_name_H-M   'P 1'
#
loop_
_entity.id
_entity.type
_entity.pdbx_description
1 polymer ?
#
loop_
_entity_poly.entity_id
_entity_poly.type
_entity_poly.pdbx_seq_one_letter_code
_entity_poly.pdbx_strand_id
1 'polypeptide(L)'
;GLRLAGGRSRCEGRVELEQEGTWGTVCDDGWDIPDADVVCRQLQCGHAVRARGNASFGRGHGPILRDEVGCEGHERELWECPAELEHDCSHKEDAGVVCSEHQEWRLSGGRDGCAGRVEVFFRGTWSTVCNSTWYETEATVLCRTLGCGDALQRPSFGHTLPGKMVYLCGSLQPSLAQCRWAFNKSAPCYQSWAAGVICNGTGS
;
A
#
# COMPACT_ATOMS: atom_id res chain seq x y z
N GLY A 1 -0.79 17.36 -13.99
CA GLY A 1 -1.53 16.33 -13.23
C GLY A 1 -0.71 15.75 -12.09
N LEU A 2 -1.23 14.74 -11.37
CA LEU A 2 -0.58 14.07 -10.23
C LEU A 2 -0.62 12.54 -10.39
N ARG A 3 0.47 11.84 -10.07
CA ARG A 3 0.52 10.37 -10.02
C ARG A 3 1.47 9.85 -8.95
N LEU A 4 1.31 8.58 -8.59
CA LEU A 4 2.27 7.82 -7.78
C LEU A 4 3.01 6.80 -8.64
N ALA A 5 4.34 6.74 -8.49
CA ALA A 5 5.22 5.84 -9.23
C ALA A 5 6.07 4.96 -8.30
N GLY A 6 6.51 3.79 -8.77
CA GLY A 6 7.41 2.89 -8.02
C GLY A 6 6.77 2.17 -6.82
N GLY A 7 5.48 2.40 -6.54
CA GLY A 7 4.70 1.67 -5.55
C GLY A 7 4.11 0.35 -6.07
N ARG A 8 3.57 -0.47 -5.16
CA ARG A 8 2.91 -1.74 -5.49
C ARG A 8 1.40 -1.58 -5.77
N SER A 9 0.86 -0.38 -5.53
CA SER A 9 -0.53 -0.04 -5.82
C SER A 9 -0.66 1.41 -6.27
N ARG A 10 -1.86 1.79 -6.72
CA ARG A 10 -2.16 3.19 -7.08
C ARG A 10 -2.19 4.16 -5.89
N CYS A 11 -2.11 3.65 -4.66
CA CYS A 11 -2.28 4.41 -3.42
C CYS A 11 -1.00 4.43 -2.57
N GLU A 12 0.15 4.08 -3.15
CA GLU A 12 1.46 4.33 -2.58
C GLU A 12 2.46 4.60 -3.71
N GLY A 13 3.55 5.29 -3.41
CA GLY A 13 4.65 5.52 -4.35
C GLY A 13 5.30 6.87 -4.19
N ARG A 14 6.32 7.11 -5.02
CA ARG A 14 6.94 8.41 -5.23
C ARG A 14 5.92 9.38 -5.83
N VAL A 15 5.89 10.60 -5.33
CA VAL A 15 4.99 11.66 -5.81
C VAL A 15 5.57 12.28 -7.07
N GLU A 16 4.79 12.29 -8.15
CA GLU A 16 5.16 12.94 -9.40
C GLU A 16 4.06 13.91 -9.85
N LEU A 17 4.47 15.12 -10.21
CA LEU A 17 3.63 16.18 -10.74
C LEU A 17 3.91 16.37 -12.23
N GLU A 18 2.90 16.77 -12.98
CA GLU A 18 3.05 17.21 -14.36
C GLU A 18 2.73 18.69 -14.48
N GLN A 19 3.71 19.43 -15.00
CA GLN A 19 3.64 20.85 -15.30
C GLN A 19 4.07 21.06 -16.76
N GLU A 20 3.23 21.74 -17.54
CA GLU A 20 3.50 22.06 -18.95
C GLU A 20 3.88 20.84 -19.82
N GLY A 21 3.25 19.69 -19.55
CA GLY A 21 3.48 18.44 -20.28
C GLY A 21 4.74 17.67 -19.86
N THR A 22 5.46 18.13 -18.84
CA THR A 22 6.64 17.44 -18.30
C THR A 22 6.33 16.91 -16.90
N TRP A 23 6.62 15.62 -16.69
CA TRP A 23 6.56 14.99 -15.37
C TRP A 23 7.86 15.24 -14.60
N GLY A 24 7.74 15.55 -13.32
CA GLY A 24 8.85 15.69 -12.38
C GLY A 24 8.47 15.28 -10.97
N THR A 25 9.44 15.27 -10.07
CA THR A 25 9.30 14.80 -8.68
C THR A 25 9.14 15.95 -7.69
N VAL A 26 8.96 15.61 -6.42
CA VAL A 26 8.88 16.54 -5.28
C VAL A 26 10.02 16.19 -4.32
N CYS A 27 10.73 17.18 -3.79
CA CYS A 27 11.76 16.94 -2.78
C CYS A 27 11.14 16.55 -1.42
N ASP A 28 11.89 15.83 -0.57
CA ASP A 28 11.46 15.39 0.76
C ASP A 28 11.83 16.35 1.89
N ASP A 29 12.52 17.46 1.59
CA ASP A 29 12.70 18.57 2.52
C ASP A 29 11.34 19.23 2.79
N GLY A 30 11.05 19.46 4.07
CA GLY A 30 9.73 19.90 4.54
C GLY A 30 8.60 18.87 4.47
N TRP A 31 8.77 17.78 3.70
CA TRP A 31 7.70 16.83 3.34
C TRP A 31 7.11 16.08 4.54
N ASP A 32 5.84 16.33 4.83
CA ASP A 32 5.16 15.80 6.01
C ASP A 32 3.77 15.18 5.74
N ILE A 33 3.05 14.85 6.83
CA ILE A 33 1.75 14.17 6.76
C ILE A 33 0.66 15.06 6.15
N PRO A 34 0.48 16.34 6.54
CA PRO A 34 -0.35 17.29 5.82
C PRO A 34 -0.14 17.29 4.30
N ASP A 35 1.10 17.35 3.81
CA ASP A 35 1.38 17.35 2.37
C ASP A 35 0.95 16.03 1.70
N ALA A 36 1.32 14.93 2.34
CA ALA A 36 0.95 13.61 1.90
C ALA A 36 -0.58 13.40 1.92
N ASP A 37 -1.31 14.04 2.84
CA ASP A 37 -2.76 13.90 2.95
C ASP A 37 -3.48 14.55 1.76
N VAL A 38 -3.00 15.72 1.33
CA VAL A 38 -3.48 16.39 0.10
C VAL A 38 -3.31 15.44 -1.09
N VAL A 39 -2.14 14.80 -1.24
CA VAL A 39 -1.90 13.80 -2.30
C VAL A 39 -2.89 12.63 -2.23
N CYS A 40 -3.06 12.04 -1.05
CA CYS A 40 -3.95 10.89 -0.87
C CYS A 40 -5.41 11.23 -1.15
N ARG A 41 -5.88 12.41 -0.74
CA ARG A 41 -7.22 12.90 -1.04
C ARG A 41 -7.40 13.19 -2.53
N GLN A 42 -6.43 13.87 -3.14
CA GLN A 42 -6.47 14.24 -4.55
C GLN A 42 -6.56 13.00 -5.48
N LEU A 43 -5.94 11.89 -5.07
CA LEU A 43 -5.99 10.59 -5.77
C LEU A 43 -7.15 9.67 -5.33
N GLN A 44 -8.01 10.14 -4.41
CA GLN A 44 -9.10 9.36 -3.82
C GLN A 44 -8.61 8.03 -3.22
N CYS A 45 -7.52 8.09 -2.47
CA CYS A 45 -6.90 6.97 -1.76
C CYS A 45 -7.07 7.08 -0.23
N GLY A 46 -8.01 7.90 0.22
CA GLY A 46 -8.29 8.15 1.64
C GLY A 46 -7.35 9.21 2.21
N HIS A 47 -6.78 8.94 3.39
CA HIS A 47 -5.87 9.86 4.10
C HIS A 47 -4.42 9.34 4.07
N ALA A 48 -3.46 10.20 4.36
CA ALA A 48 -2.06 9.80 4.49
C ALA A 48 -1.82 8.96 5.75
N VAL A 49 -1.08 7.87 5.58
CA VAL A 49 -0.58 7.03 6.67
C VAL A 49 0.89 7.30 6.91
N ARG A 50 1.66 7.55 5.83
CA ARG A 50 3.09 7.86 5.90
C ARG A 50 3.46 8.86 4.80
N ALA A 51 4.17 9.91 5.20
CA ALA A 51 5.06 10.67 4.34
C ALA A 51 6.40 9.94 4.30
N ARG A 52 6.92 9.70 3.10
CA ARG A 52 8.18 9.01 2.88
C ARG A 52 9.13 9.92 2.14
N GLY A 53 10.39 9.88 2.53
CA GLY A 53 11.49 10.56 1.84
C GLY A 53 12.54 9.58 1.36
N ASN A 54 13.72 10.11 1.05
CA ASN A 54 14.93 9.38 0.71
C ASN A 54 14.74 8.40 -0.46
N ALA A 55 13.89 8.76 -1.42
CA ALA A 55 13.55 7.94 -2.58
C ALA A 55 13.16 6.50 -2.20
N SER A 56 12.34 6.32 -1.15
CA SER A 56 11.97 4.99 -0.64
C SER A 56 11.24 4.10 -1.66
N PHE A 57 10.65 4.70 -2.69
CA PHE A 57 9.99 4.02 -3.82
C PHE A 57 10.87 4.01 -5.09
N GLY A 58 12.16 4.22 -4.92
CA GLY A 58 13.12 4.43 -6.00
C GLY A 58 13.20 5.88 -6.45
N ARG A 59 14.31 6.20 -7.11
CA ARG A 59 14.59 7.52 -7.68
C ARG A 59 13.72 7.76 -8.91
N GLY A 60 13.25 8.98 -9.06
CA GLY A 60 12.63 9.48 -10.26
C GLY A 60 13.66 9.95 -11.29
N HIS A 61 13.13 10.65 -12.29
CA HIS A 61 13.88 11.20 -13.40
C HIS A 61 13.26 12.54 -13.81
N GLY A 62 14.04 13.38 -14.48
CA GLY A 62 13.57 14.67 -14.98
C GLY A 62 13.75 15.79 -13.96
N PRO A 63 12.94 16.86 -14.00
CA PRO A 63 13.04 17.94 -13.04
C PRO A 63 12.48 17.54 -11.67
N ILE A 64 13.00 18.16 -10.61
CA ILE A 64 12.31 18.24 -9.32
C ILE A 64 11.52 19.54 -9.37
N LEU A 65 10.21 19.45 -9.21
CA LEU A 65 9.29 20.56 -9.51
C LEU A 65 8.91 21.38 -8.29
N ARG A 66 9.01 20.81 -7.10
CA ARG A 66 8.61 21.42 -5.83
C ARG A 66 9.57 21.00 -4.74
N ASP A 67 9.87 21.94 -3.86
CA ASP A 67 10.67 21.78 -2.65
C ASP A 67 10.00 22.50 -1.47
N GLU A 68 10.36 22.13 -0.24
CA GLU A 68 9.82 22.69 1.01
C GLU A 68 8.28 22.89 0.94
N VAL A 69 7.58 21.83 0.54
CA VAL A 69 6.11 21.85 0.44
C VAL A 69 5.55 22.00 1.86
N GLY A 70 4.63 22.95 2.03
CA GLY A 70 4.06 23.27 3.34
C GLY A 70 2.54 23.42 3.29
N CYS A 71 1.83 22.35 2.99
CA CYS A 71 0.37 22.31 3.01
C CYS A 71 -0.18 22.49 4.44
N GLU A 72 -1.33 23.14 4.57
CA GLU A 72 -2.12 23.13 5.81
C GLU A 72 -2.95 21.84 5.95
N GLY A 73 -3.11 21.07 4.86
CA GLY A 73 -3.78 19.77 4.79
C GLY A 73 -5.25 19.83 4.32
N HIS A 74 -5.78 21.02 4.01
CA HIS A 74 -7.15 21.20 3.51
C HIS A 74 -7.22 21.56 2.03
N GLU A 75 -6.07 21.82 1.42
CA GLU A 75 -5.89 22.06 0.00
C GLU A 75 -6.52 20.93 -0.84
N ARG A 76 -7.01 21.29 -2.02
CA ARG A 76 -7.66 20.32 -2.90
C ARG A 76 -6.63 19.59 -3.75
N GLU A 77 -5.58 20.31 -4.12
CA GLU A 77 -4.55 19.85 -5.03
C GLU A 77 -3.16 20.24 -4.51
N LEU A 78 -2.17 19.37 -4.69
CA LEU A 78 -0.83 19.57 -4.12
C LEU A 78 -0.16 20.88 -4.60
N TRP A 79 -0.46 21.33 -5.82
CA TRP A 79 0.07 22.57 -6.38
C TRP A 79 -0.59 23.84 -5.83
N GLU A 80 -1.64 23.73 -5.01
CA GLU A 80 -2.21 24.85 -4.26
C GLU A 80 -1.43 25.13 -2.96
N CYS A 81 -0.62 24.19 -2.50
CA CYS A 81 0.19 24.36 -1.30
C CYS A 81 1.35 25.33 -1.55
N PRO A 82 1.73 26.13 -0.53
CA PRO A 82 3.00 26.84 -0.54
C PRO A 82 4.16 25.86 -0.77
N ALA A 83 5.08 26.24 -1.64
CA ALA A 83 6.27 25.46 -1.97
C ALA A 83 7.33 26.37 -2.62
N GLU A 84 8.58 25.96 -2.53
CA GLU A 84 9.69 26.55 -3.26
C GLU A 84 9.83 25.91 -4.65
N LEU A 85 10.30 26.71 -5.62
CA LEU A 85 10.56 26.27 -7.00
C LEU A 85 12.05 26.09 -7.29
N GLU A 86 12.90 26.81 -6.55
CA GLU A 86 14.34 26.56 -6.53
C GLU A 86 14.61 25.51 -5.43
N HIS A 87 15.58 24.63 -5.67
CA HIS A 87 15.91 23.53 -4.77
C HIS A 87 17.40 23.17 -4.94
N ASP A 88 18.02 22.60 -3.91
CA ASP A 88 19.34 21.95 -4.00
C ASP A 88 19.27 20.42 -3.93
N CYS A 89 18.04 19.89 -3.86
CA CYS A 89 17.76 18.46 -3.83
C CYS A 89 18.25 17.69 -5.07
N SER A 90 18.51 16.41 -4.85
CA SER A 90 18.76 15.40 -5.87
C SER A 90 17.65 14.34 -5.86
N HIS A 91 17.58 13.46 -6.87
CA HIS A 91 16.61 12.35 -6.85
C HIS A 91 16.84 11.30 -5.74
N LYS A 92 17.82 11.50 -4.85
CA LYS A 92 17.90 10.72 -3.59
C LYS A 92 16.87 11.19 -2.58
N GLU A 93 16.39 12.41 -2.74
CA GLU A 93 15.45 13.14 -1.88
C GLU A 93 14.04 13.14 -2.48
N ASP A 94 13.72 12.25 -3.43
CA ASP A 94 12.35 12.22 -3.96
C ASP A 94 11.36 11.75 -2.88
N ALA A 95 10.35 12.59 -2.63
CA ALA A 95 9.25 12.33 -1.72
C ALA A 95 8.28 11.26 -2.24
N GLY A 96 7.64 10.59 -1.30
CA GLY A 96 6.67 9.53 -1.53
C GLY A 96 5.60 9.49 -0.45
N VAL A 97 4.57 8.70 -0.69
CA VAL A 97 3.42 8.57 0.20
C VAL A 97 2.93 7.13 0.30
N VAL A 98 2.37 6.79 1.46
CA VAL A 98 1.51 5.61 1.65
C VAL A 98 0.15 6.09 2.15
N CYS A 99 -0.90 5.84 1.36
CA CYS A 99 -2.26 6.23 1.70
C CYS A 99 -3.03 5.12 2.44
N SER A 100 -4.15 5.47 3.07
CA SER A 100 -4.93 4.56 3.91
C SER A 100 -5.59 3.42 3.14
N GLU A 101 -5.88 3.62 1.85
CA GLU A 101 -6.48 2.60 0.98
C GLU A 101 -5.44 1.73 0.26
N HIS A 102 -4.14 1.91 0.53
CA HIS A 102 -3.11 0.96 0.13
C HIS A 102 -3.23 -0.35 0.94
N GLN A 103 -3.06 -1.48 0.26
CA GLN A 103 -3.01 -2.82 0.85
C GLN A 103 -1.70 -3.51 0.46
N GLU A 104 -1.00 -4.03 1.46
CA GLU A 104 0.20 -4.87 1.30
C GLU A 104 0.02 -6.16 2.09
N TRP A 105 0.49 -7.28 1.52
CA TRP A 105 0.41 -8.59 2.16
C TRP A 105 1.78 -9.15 2.50
N ARG A 106 1.86 -9.86 3.62
CA ARG A 106 3.02 -10.68 3.99
C ARG A 106 2.58 -11.98 4.62
N LEU A 107 3.48 -12.96 4.60
CA LEU A 107 3.34 -14.21 5.33
C LEU A 107 4.29 -14.20 6.53
N SER A 108 3.75 -14.53 7.71
CA SER A 108 4.49 -14.44 8.97
C SER A 108 4.54 -15.78 9.69
N GLY A 109 5.69 -16.07 10.32
CA GLY A 109 5.89 -17.29 11.13
C GLY A 109 6.09 -18.59 10.34
N GLY A 110 6.19 -18.52 9.01
CA GLY A 110 6.63 -19.65 8.18
C GLY A 110 8.14 -19.72 8.02
N ARG A 111 8.61 -20.71 7.25
CA ARG A 111 10.04 -20.94 6.99
C ARG A 111 10.64 -19.94 6.00
N ASP A 112 9.81 -19.42 5.10
CA ASP A 112 10.19 -18.51 4.01
C ASP A 112 9.05 -17.51 3.72
N GLY A 113 9.21 -16.69 2.68
CA GLY A 113 8.22 -15.70 2.25
C GLY A 113 6.95 -16.27 1.60
N CYS A 114 6.84 -17.59 1.43
CA CYS A 114 5.74 -18.27 0.74
C CYS A 114 4.92 -19.19 1.65
N ALA A 115 5.15 -19.16 2.96
CA ALA A 115 4.33 -19.86 3.93
C ALA A 115 4.14 -19.04 5.22
N GLY A 116 2.97 -19.16 5.85
CA GLY A 116 2.72 -18.60 7.17
C GLY A 116 1.31 -18.06 7.37
N ARG A 117 1.14 -17.31 8.45
CA ARG A 117 -0.09 -16.55 8.74
C ARG A 117 -0.18 -15.37 7.78
N VAL A 118 -1.35 -15.21 7.17
CA VAL A 118 -1.65 -14.13 6.24
C VAL A 118 -1.90 -12.85 7.02
N GLU A 119 -1.06 -11.84 6.77
CA GLU A 119 -1.19 -10.51 7.34
C GLU A 119 -1.34 -9.48 6.23
N VAL A 120 -2.20 -8.48 6.46
CA VAL A 120 -2.43 -7.37 5.54
C VAL A 120 -2.19 -6.04 6.25
N PHE A 121 -1.42 -5.15 5.64
CA PHE A 121 -1.32 -3.76 6.04
C PHE A 121 -2.43 -2.97 5.36
N PHE A 122 -3.31 -2.36 6.15
CA PHE A 122 -4.41 -1.54 5.65
C PHE A 122 -4.73 -0.46 6.68
N ARG A 123 -5.00 0.78 6.25
CA ARG A 123 -5.27 1.92 7.15
C ARG A 123 -4.23 2.07 8.27
N GLY A 124 -2.95 1.92 7.91
CA GLY A 124 -1.83 2.11 8.83
C GLY A 124 -1.54 0.98 9.80
N THR A 125 -2.29 -0.12 9.76
CA THR A 125 -2.15 -1.19 10.75
C THR A 125 -2.05 -2.56 10.09
N TRP A 126 -1.11 -3.37 10.58
CA TRP A 126 -1.07 -4.80 10.24
C TRP A 126 -2.24 -5.53 10.89
N SER A 127 -2.94 -6.32 10.09
CA SER A 127 -4.17 -7.01 10.45
C SER A 127 -4.09 -8.48 10.03
N THR A 128 -4.88 -9.33 10.68
CA THR A 128 -5.02 -10.74 10.27
C THR A 128 -6.20 -10.92 9.32
N VAL A 129 -6.12 -11.92 8.44
CA VAL A 129 -7.25 -12.33 7.60
C VAL A 129 -8.08 -13.39 8.31
N CYS A 130 -9.41 -13.36 8.20
CA CYS A 130 -10.29 -14.34 8.83
C CYS A 130 -10.37 -15.62 8.00
N ASN A 131 -10.23 -16.78 8.64
CA ASN A 131 -10.23 -18.07 7.96
C ASN A 131 -11.62 -18.55 7.50
N SER A 132 -12.69 -17.93 8.00
CA SER A 132 -14.09 -18.30 7.72
C SER A 132 -14.49 -18.16 6.25
N THR A 133 -13.84 -17.27 5.50
CA THR A 133 -14.04 -17.07 4.06
C THR A 133 -12.75 -17.29 3.26
N TRP A 134 -11.76 -17.95 3.86
CA TRP A 134 -10.45 -18.16 3.25
C TRP A 134 -10.41 -19.52 2.55
N TYR A 135 -10.94 -19.56 1.33
CA TYR A 135 -10.98 -20.78 0.53
C TYR A 135 -9.77 -20.84 -0.41
N GLU A 136 -9.76 -21.86 -1.27
CA GLU A 136 -8.68 -22.10 -2.23
C GLU A 136 -8.48 -20.94 -3.21
N THR A 137 -9.58 -20.29 -3.60
CA THR A 137 -9.58 -19.15 -4.50
C THR A 137 -8.79 -17.99 -3.92
N GLU A 138 -9.11 -17.54 -2.70
CA GLU A 138 -8.41 -16.43 -2.05
C GLU A 138 -6.94 -16.76 -1.80
N ALA A 139 -6.66 -17.99 -1.33
CA ALA A 139 -5.30 -18.44 -1.06
C ALA A 139 -4.44 -18.48 -2.33
N THR A 140 -5.00 -18.96 -3.44
CA THR A 140 -4.30 -19.02 -4.74
C THR A 140 -4.06 -17.62 -5.29
N VAL A 141 -5.04 -16.71 -5.20
CA VAL A 141 -4.87 -15.30 -5.59
C VAL A 141 -3.71 -14.67 -4.80
N LEU A 142 -3.65 -14.91 -3.48
CA LEU A 142 -2.55 -14.41 -2.66
C LEU A 142 -1.19 -15.00 -3.06
N CYS A 143 -1.08 -16.33 -3.16
CA CYS A 143 0.17 -16.99 -3.53
C CYS A 143 0.71 -16.46 -4.87
N ARG A 144 -0.16 -16.28 -5.86
CA ARG A 144 0.23 -15.71 -7.17
C ARG A 144 0.64 -14.25 -7.07
N THR A 145 -0.07 -13.44 -6.27
CA THR A 145 0.30 -12.04 -6.00
C THR A 145 1.70 -11.93 -5.40
N LEU A 146 2.06 -12.88 -4.52
CA LEU A 146 3.37 -12.94 -3.89
C LEU A 146 4.46 -13.60 -4.76
N GLY A 147 4.13 -14.06 -5.98
CA GLY A 147 5.07 -14.77 -6.84
C GLY A 147 5.39 -16.20 -6.38
N CYS A 148 4.60 -16.77 -5.47
CA CYS A 148 4.81 -18.07 -4.83
C CYS A 148 4.07 -19.24 -5.52
N GLY A 149 3.52 -19.03 -6.71
CA GLY A 149 2.72 -20.04 -7.42
C GLY A 149 1.33 -20.25 -6.82
N ASP A 150 0.87 -21.49 -6.74
CA ASP A 150 -0.48 -21.85 -6.26
C ASP A 150 -0.48 -22.25 -4.77
N ALA A 151 -1.66 -22.19 -4.14
CA ALA A 151 -1.84 -22.57 -2.75
C ALA A 151 -1.92 -24.10 -2.58
N LEU A 152 -1.15 -24.64 -1.63
CA LEU A 152 -1.13 -26.06 -1.28
C LEU A 152 -1.92 -26.36 -0.01
N GLN A 153 -1.76 -25.53 1.02
CA GLN A 153 -2.43 -25.72 2.31
C GLN A 153 -2.91 -24.39 2.90
N ARG A 154 -3.93 -24.46 3.76
CA ARG A 154 -4.54 -23.31 4.44
C ARG A 154 -4.60 -23.54 5.96
N PRO A 155 -3.45 -23.51 6.66
CA PRO A 155 -3.43 -23.66 8.12
C PRO A 155 -4.18 -22.50 8.79
N SER A 156 -4.61 -22.70 10.03
CA SER A 156 -5.26 -21.68 10.85
C SER A 156 -4.41 -21.32 12.06
N PHE A 157 -4.41 -20.05 12.45
CA PHE A 157 -3.59 -19.49 13.53
C PHE A 157 -4.45 -18.68 14.49
N GLY A 158 -3.96 -18.41 15.71
CA GLY A 158 -4.59 -17.43 16.59
C GLY A 158 -4.52 -16.02 15.98
N HIS A 159 -5.56 -15.21 16.20
CA HIS A 159 -5.50 -13.78 15.89
C HIS A 159 -4.51 -13.09 16.84
N THR A 160 -3.46 -12.48 16.28
CA THR A 160 -2.40 -11.79 17.05
C THR A 160 -2.33 -10.29 16.77
N LEU A 161 -3.17 -9.78 15.86
CA LEU A 161 -3.18 -8.39 15.40
C LEU A 161 -4.55 -7.75 15.63
N PRO A 162 -4.62 -6.42 15.80
CA PRO A 162 -5.84 -5.73 16.21
C PRO A 162 -6.94 -5.73 15.14
N GLY A 163 -6.55 -5.72 13.87
CA GLY A 163 -7.50 -5.70 12.75
C GLY A 163 -7.82 -7.09 12.20
N LYS A 164 -9.02 -7.20 11.63
CA LYS A 164 -9.52 -8.41 10.97
C LYS A 164 -10.03 -8.08 9.57
N MET A 165 -9.47 -8.75 8.56
CA MET A 165 -9.83 -8.58 7.16
C MET A 165 -10.53 -9.82 6.61
N VAL A 166 -11.50 -9.61 5.73
CA VAL A 166 -12.26 -10.64 5.03
C VAL A 166 -12.06 -10.43 3.55
N TYR A 167 -11.76 -11.49 2.80
CA TYR A 167 -11.72 -11.49 1.34
C TYR A 167 -12.69 -12.52 0.78
N LEU A 168 -13.31 -12.17 -0.34
CA LEU A 168 -14.21 -12.97 -1.16
C LEU A 168 -13.83 -12.73 -2.62
N CYS A 169 -13.04 -13.63 -3.17
CA CYS A 169 -12.51 -13.57 -4.51
C CYS A 169 -13.37 -14.39 -5.49
N GLY A 170 -13.42 -13.93 -6.73
CA GLY A 170 -13.79 -14.78 -7.87
C GLY A 170 -12.54 -15.44 -8.46
N SER A 171 -12.70 -16.16 -9.57
CA SER A 171 -11.61 -16.86 -10.24
C SER A 171 -10.71 -15.98 -11.13
N LEU A 172 -11.03 -14.69 -11.30
CA LEU A 172 -10.39 -13.81 -12.30
C LEU A 172 -9.55 -12.68 -11.69
N GLN A 173 -9.56 -12.52 -10.37
CA GLN A 173 -8.90 -11.39 -9.73
C GLN A 173 -7.37 -11.57 -9.74
N PRO A 174 -6.60 -10.55 -10.16
CA PRO A 174 -5.14 -10.63 -10.20
C PRO A 174 -4.49 -10.45 -8.82
N SER A 175 -5.18 -9.83 -7.85
CA SER A 175 -4.75 -9.75 -6.45
C SER A 175 -5.93 -9.63 -5.48
N LEU A 176 -5.65 -9.81 -4.19
CA LEU A 176 -6.67 -9.69 -3.14
C LEU A 176 -7.31 -8.29 -3.07
N ALA A 177 -6.60 -7.22 -3.48
CA ALA A 177 -7.14 -5.87 -3.48
C ALA A 177 -8.31 -5.69 -4.47
N GLN A 178 -8.41 -6.53 -5.51
CA GLN A 178 -9.55 -6.52 -6.46
C GLN A 178 -10.65 -7.51 -6.08
N CYS A 179 -10.50 -8.27 -4.99
CA CYS A 179 -11.56 -9.10 -4.46
C CYS A 179 -12.59 -8.23 -3.70
N ARG A 180 -13.77 -8.78 -3.44
CA ARG A 180 -14.68 -8.15 -2.49
C ARG A 180 -14.10 -8.34 -1.10
N TRP A 181 -13.95 -7.26 -0.34
CA TRP A 181 -13.38 -7.33 1.01
C TRP A 181 -14.18 -6.54 2.04
N ALA A 182 -13.93 -6.83 3.31
CA ALA A 182 -14.47 -6.09 4.44
C ALA A 182 -13.47 -6.05 5.59
N PHE A 183 -13.32 -4.87 6.20
CA PHE A 183 -12.43 -4.64 7.33
C PHE A 183 -13.21 -4.45 8.63
N ASN A 184 -12.79 -5.13 9.70
CA ASN A 184 -13.40 -5.08 11.04
C ASN A 184 -14.92 -5.28 11.08
N LYS A 185 -15.47 -6.11 10.18
CA LYS A 185 -16.87 -6.57 10.28
C LYS A 185 -16.95 -7.79 11.18
N SER A 186 -17.79 -7.72 12.20
CA SER A 186 -17.91 -8.75 13.23
C SER A 186 -18.45 -10.08 12.70
N ALA A 187 -19.48 -10.08 11.86
CA ALA A 187 -20.19 -11.30 11.47
C ALA A 187 -19.30 -12.37 10.78
N PRO A 188 -18.47 -12.06 9.76
CA PRO A 188 -17.63 -13.08 9.14
C PRO A 188 -16.46 -13.51 10.04
N CYS A 189 -16.04 -12.67 10.98
CA CYS A 189 -14.86 -12.89 11.83
C CYS A 189 -15.21 -13.25 13.29
N TYR A 190 -16.47 -13.59 13.55
CA TYR A 190 -16.96 -13.99 14.86
C TYR A 190 -16.51 -15.43 15.12
N GLN A 191 -15.76 -15.64 16.20
CA GLN A 191 -15.17 -16.94 16.55
C GLN A 191 -14.28 -17.56 15.44
N SER A 192 -13.78 -16.74 14.51
CA SER A 192 -12.84 -17.17 13.47
C SER A 192 -11.42 -17.31 14.00
N TRP A 193 -10.57 -17.95 13.20
CA TRP A 193 -9.11 -17.97 13.36
C TRP A 193 -8.45 -17.07 12.31
N ALA A 194 -7.18 -16.73 12.52
CA ALA A 194 -6.37 -16.07 11.51
C ALA A 194 -6.01 -17.08 10.39
N ALA A 195 -6.26 -16.68 9.15
CA ALA A 195 -5.96 -17.47 7.97
C ALA A 195 -4.46 -17.62 7.77
N GLY A 196 -4.08 -18.76 7.22
CA GLY A 196 -2.74 -19.10 6.80
C GLY A 196 -2.72 -19.61 5.37
N VAL A 197 -1.52 -19.63 4.78
CA VAL A 197 -1.30 -20.28 3.50
C VAL A 197 0.10 -20.90 3.46
N ILE A 198 0.21 -22.01 2.74
CA ILE A 198 1.47 -22.60 2.28
C ILE A 198 1.38 -22.69 0.77
N CYS A 199 2.23 -21.97 0.06
CA CYS A 199 2.27 -21.96 -1.41
C CYS A 199 3.28 -22.99 -1.95
N ASN A 200 3.24 -23.27 -3.26
CA ASN A 200 4.13 -24.25 -3.91
C ASN A 200 5.56 -23.74 -4.14
N GLY A 201 5.74 -22.44 -4.35
CA GLY A 201 7.05 -21.84 -4.62
C GLY A 201 7.87 -21.60 -3.36
N THR A 202 9.19 -21.70 -3.48
CA THR A 202 10.15 -21.09 -2.54
C THR A 202 10.36 -19.65 -2.99
N GLY A 203 10.01 -18.67 -2.14
CA GLY A 203 10.03 -17.25 -2.51
C GLY A 203 11.34 -16.82 -3.18
N SER A 204 11.24 -16.02 -4.24
CA SER A 204 12.39 -15.44 -4.96
C SER A 204 13.04 -14.31 -4.19
#